data_AF-M7T4H6-F1
#
_entry.id   AF-M7T4H6-F1
#
_cell.length_a   1.000
_cell.length_b   1.000
_cell.length_c   1.000
_cell.angle_alpha   90.00
_cell.angle_beta   90.00
_cell.angle_gamma   90.00
#
_symmetry.space_group_name_H-M   'P 1'
#
loop_
_entity.id
_entity.type
_entity.pdbx_description
1 polymer ?
#
loop_
_entity_poly.entity_id
_entity_poly.type
_entity_poly.pdbx_seq_one_letter_code
_entity_poly.pdbx_strand_id
1 'polypeptide(L)'
;MLPNPNSGIGAAALPNGDIVIVFNDSRASDDMKRREGLYDDITPDSDKRVNQPEVNGRTAIWGTPRKALSLGISKDDGKTWKYKVLEDGDGFCLTNNSKERSNRELSYPSIFLDSSTGDKAIHVAYTYLRQNIKYVHIKDVEQFINT
;
A
#
# COMPACT_ATOMS: atom_id res chain seq x y z
N MET A 1 -4.33 -8.25 12.84
CA MET A 1 -3.21 -8.05 11.88
C MET A 1 -3.76 -7.53 10.56
N LEU A 2 -3.22 -6.42 10.06
CA LEU A 2 -3.55 -5.88 8.74
C LEU A 2 -2.69 -6.55 7.65
N PRO A 3 -3.22 -6.80 6.44
CA PRO A 3 -2.43 -7.27 5.32
C PRO A 3 -1.60 -6.17 4.67
N ASN A 4 -0.59 -6.57 3.89
CA ASN A 4 0.18 -5.65 3.05
C ASN A 4 0.88 -6.43 1.92
N PRO A 5 0.63 -6.12 0.63
CA PRO A 5 1.21 -6.81 -0.53
C PRO A 5 2.61 -6.28 -0.89
N ASN A 6 3.41 -5.90 0.11
CA ASN A 6 4.69 -5.21 -0.07
C ASN A 6 4.56 -3.91 -0.90
N SER A 7 3.61 -3.04 -0.52
CA SER A 7 3.36 -1.75 -1.19
C SER A 7 3.72 -0.53 -0.32
N GLY A 8 4.40 -0.73 0.80
CA GLY A 8 4.65 0.30 1.79
C GLY A 8 3.44 0.58 2.70
N ILE A 9 3.70 1.21 3.84
CA ILE A 9 2.70 1.67 4.81
C ILE A 9 3.11 3.05 5.31
N GLY A 10 2.15 3.85 5.75
CA GLY A 10 2.40 5.09 6.48
C GLY A 10 1.58 5.10 7.76
N ALA A 11 2.16 5.50 8.88
CA ALA A 11 1.43 5.57 10.16
C ALA A 11 1.77 6.85 10.92
N ALA A 12 0.82 7.31 11.73
CA ALA A 12 0.97 8.43 12.64
C ALA A 12 0.21 8.15 13.95
N ALA A 13 0.73 8.65 15.06
CA ALA A 13 0.01 8.63 16.34
C ALA A 13 -0.80 9.93 16.48
N LEU A 14 -2.06 9.81 16.90
CA LEU A 14 -2.88 10.94 17.33
C LEU A 14 -2.50 11.35 18.77
N PRO A 15 -2.81 12.58 19.22
CA PRO A 15 -2.44 13.04 20.56
C PRO A 15 -3.04 12.22 21.71
N ASN A 16 -4.16 11.54 21.47
CA ASN A 16 -4.81 10.64 22.43
C ASN A 16 -4.15 9.26 22.50
N GLY A 17 -3.12 8.99 21.68
CA GLY A 17 -2.44 7.70 21.60
C GLY A 17 -3.00 6.74 20.54
N ASP A 18 -4.13 7.07 19.91
CA ASP A 18 -4.67 6.24 18.82
C ASP A 18 -3.69 6.22 17.63
N ILE A 19 -3.60 5.09 16.94
CA ILE A 19 -2.70 4.92 15.80
C ILE A 19 -3.52 4.93 14.52
N VAL A 20 -3.14 5.80 13.59
CA VAL A 20 -3.70 5.84 12.24
C VAL A 20 -2.69 5.26 11.26
N ILE A 21 -3.15 4.41 10.35
CA ILE A 21 -2.31 3.76 9.35
C ILE A 21 -2.96 3.80 7.96
N VAL A 22 -2.15 4.04 6.94
CA VAL A 22 -2.51 3.85 5.53
C VAL A 22 -1.75 2.63 5.01
N PHE A 23 -2.47 1.68 4.43
CA PHE A 23 -1.95 0.41 3.94
C PHE A 23 -2.79 -0.07 2.75
N ASN A 24 -2.38 -1.14 2.07
CA ASN A 24 -3.20 -1.79 1.05
C ASN A 24 -3.86 -3.04 1.62
N ASP A 25 -5.19 -3.08 1.62
CA ASP A 25 -5.96 -4.25 2.05
C ASP A 25 -5.97 -5.33 0.96
N SER A 26 -4.81 -5.96 0.77
CA SER A 26 -4.60 -6.98 -0.25
C SER A 26 -3.58 -8.02 0.18
N ARG A 27 -3.80 -9.26 -0.27
CA ARG A 27 -3.02 -10.44 0.11
C ARG A 27 -2.65 -11.25 -1.12
N ALA A 28 -1.56 -11.98 -1.02
CA ALA A 28 -1.25 -13.03 -1.98
C ALA A 28 -2.29 -14.16 -1.86
N SER A 29 -2.61 -14.76 -2.99
CA SER A 29 -3.40 -15.99 -3.08
C SER A 29 -2.66 -17.03 -3.93
N ASP A 30 -3.17 -18.27 -3.94
CA ASP A 30 -2.55 -19.34 -4.71
C ASP A 30 -2.93 -19.28 -6.19
N ASP A 31 -4.09 -18.70 -6.52
CA ASP A 31 -4.66 -18.60 -7.86
C ASP A 31 -4.25 -17.33 -8.62
N MET A 32 -3.58 -16.39 -7.96
CA MET A 32 -3.11 -15.17 -8.63
C MET A 32 -1.93 -15.43 -9.56
N LYS A 33 -1.92 -14.70 -10.68
CA LYS A 33 -0.74 -14.62 -11.56
C LYS A 33 0.44 -13.99 -10.82
N ARG A 34 1.64 -14.48 -11.08
CA ARG A 34 2.88 -14.02 -10.45
C ARG A 34 3.88 -13.56 -11.51
N ARG A 35 4.82 -12.72 -11.11
CA ARG A 35 6.04 -12.49 -11.90
C ARG A 35 7.11 -13.48 -11.46
N GLU A 36 7.94 -13.90 -12.40
CA GLU A 36 9.09 -14.77 -12.13
C GLU A 36 10.14 -14.06 -11.27
N GLY A 37 10.35 -12.76 -11.54
CA GLY A 37 11.26 -11.92 -10.78
C GLY A 37 10.76 -10.50 -10.59
N LEU A 38 11.57 -9.71 -9.89
CA LEU A 38 11.19 -8.38 -9.45
C LEU A 38 11.24 -7.36 -10.61
N TYR A 39 12.19 -7.48 -11.54
CA TYR A 39 12.46 -6.47 -12.58
C TYR A 39 12.59 -7.04 -14.00
N ASP A 40 12.24 -8.30 -14.20
CA ASP A 40 12.52 -9.08 -15.41
C ASP A 40 11.99 -8.42 -16.70
N ASP A 41 10.90 -7.66 -16.60
CA ASP A 41 10.26 -6.98 -17.73
C ASP A 41 10.90 -5.63 -18.12
N ILE A 42 11.84 -5.11 -17.32
CA ILE A 42 12.52 -3.83 -17.56
C ILE A 42 14.05 -3.92 -17.48
N THR A 43 14.60 -5.08 -17.12
CA THR A 43 16.05 -5.32 -17.13
C THR A 43 16.57 -5.51 -18.55
N PRO A 44 17.78 -4.99 -18.87
CA PRO A 44 18.40 -5.24 -20.17
C PRO A 44 18.77 -6.71 -20.34
N ASP A 45 18.80 -7.22 -21.57
CA ASP A 45 19.14 -8.63 -21.90
C ASP A 45 20.54 -9.07 -21.40
N SER A 46 21.43 -8.11 -21.18
CA SER A 46 22.76 -8.32 -20.61
C SER A 46 22.75 -8.61 -19.11
N ASP A 47 21.64 -8.36 -18.42
CA ASP A 47 21.47 -8.70 -17.01
C ASP A 47 21.32 -10.22 -16.86
N LYS A 48 22.35 -10.84 -16.27
CA LYS A 48 22.39 -12.28 -16.00
C LYS A 48 22.22 -12.61 -14.51
N ARG A 49 21.78 -11.65 -13.70
CA ARG A 49 21.52 -11.90 -12.28
C ARG A 49 20.39 -12.92 -12.15
N VAL A 50 20.58 -13.87 -11.23
CA VAL A 50 19.57 -14.87 -10.92
C VAL A 50 18.50 -14.25 -10.03
N ASN A 51 17.24 -14.64 -10.23
CA ASN A 51 16.13 -14.27 -9.36
C ASN A 51 16.33 -14.77 -7.92
N GLN A 52 15.56 -14.22 -6.99
CA GLN A 52 15.73 -14.48 -5.56
C GLN A 52 15.59 -15.98 -5.27
N PRO A 53 16.60 -16.61 -4.63
CA PRO A 53 16.53 -18.03 -4.35
C PRO A 53 15.48 -18.34 -3.29
N GLU A 54 15.01 -19.60 -3.28
CA GLU A 54 14.21 -20.12 -2.18
C GLU A 54 15.04 -20.15 -0.88
N VAL A 55 14.41 -19.78 0.24
CA VAL A 55 15.02 -19.86 1.57
C VAL A 55 14.09 -20.63 2.50
N ASN A 56 14.55 -21.77 3.02
CA ASN A 56 13.80 -22.62 3.97
C ASN A 56 12.38 -22.99 3.47
N GLY A 57 12.23 -23.41 2.20
CA GLY A 57 10.93 -23.77 1.64
C GLY A 57 10.03 -22.57 1.29
N ARG A 58 10.54 -21.33 1.37
CA ARG A 58 9.79 -20.12 1.06
C ARG A 58 10.37 -19.42 -0.17
N THR A 59 9.51 -19.20 -1.15
CA THR A 59 9.81 -18.44 -2.36
C THR A 59 9.26 -17.02 -2.25
N ALA A 60 9.91 -16.09 -2.94
CA ALA A 60 9.39 -14.73 -3.07
C ALA A 60 8.07 -14.75 -3.86
N ILE A 61 7.10 -13.95 -3.45
CA ILE A 61 5.84 -13.77 -4.18
C ILE A 61 5.86 -12.38 -4.81
N TRP A 62 5.97 -12.36 -6.15
CA TRP A 62 5.96 -11.13 -6.93
C TRP A 62 4.64 -10.95 -7.67
N GLY A 63 4.13 -9.72 -7.68
CA GLY A 63 2.90 -9.37 -8.40
C GLY A 63 1.62 -9.44 -7.58
N THR A 64 1.72 -9.55 -6.24
CA THR A 64 0.55 -9.45 -5.36
C THR A 64 -0.18 -8.13 -5.61
N PRO A 65 -1.48 -8.13 -5.95
CA PRO A 65 -2.18 -6.93 -6.33
C PRO A 65 -2.03 -5.83 -5.28
N ARG A 66 -1.59 -4.65 -5.69
CA ARG A 66 -1.46 -3.49 -4.82
C ARG A 66 -2.70 -2.63 -4.96
N LYS A 67 -3.81 -3.18 -4.47
CA LYS A 67 -5.18 -2.63 -4.55
C LYS A 67 -5.69 -2.14 -3.20
N ALA A 68 -6.90 -1.57 -3.18
CA ALA A 68 -7.64 -1.18 -1.97
C ALA A 68 -6.77 -0.43 -0.93
N LEU A 69 -6.23 0.73 -1.32
CA LEU A 69 -5.54 1.60 -0.38
C LEU A 69 -6.55 2.03 0.68
N SER A 70 -6.24 1.73 1.94
CA SER A 70 -7.18 1.81 3.07
C SER A 70 -6.59 2.63 4.19
N LEU A 71 -7.45 3.33 4.91
CA LEU A 71 -7.13 4.02 6.16
C LEU A 71 -7.66 3.18 7.32
N GLY A 72 -6.83 2.92 8.32
CA GLY A 72 -7.20 2.24 9.54
C GLY A 72 -6.89 3.05 10.79
N ILE A 73 -7.67 2.83 11.85
CA ILE A 73 -7.43 3.36 13.19
C ILE A 73 -7.41 2.22 14.21
N SER A 74 -6.46 2.28 15.13
CA SER A 74 -6.39 1.43 16.31
C SER A 74 -6.45 2.29 17.56
N LYS A 75 -7.25 1.84 18.54
CA LYS A 75 -7.41 2.48 19.86
C LYS A 75 -6.80 1.65 20.99
N ASP A 76 -6.00 0.63 20.64
CA ASP A 76 -5.48 -0.39 21.55
C ASP A 76 -4.05 -0.81 21.20
N ASP A 77 -3.20 0.17 20.88
CA ASP A 77 -1.78 0.00 20.57
C ASP A 77 -1.51 -0.92 19.36
N GLY A 78 -2.39 -0.90 18.37
CA GLY A 78 -2.26 -1.68 17.13
C GLY A 78 -2.73 -3.13 17.23
N LYS A 79 -3.39 -3.53 18.33
CA LYS A 79 -3.90 -4.90 18.51
C LYS A 79 -5.12 -5.16 17.62
N THR A 80 -6.07 -4.24 17.59
CA THR A 80 -7.27 -4.27 16.74
C THR A 80 -7.38 -3.03 15.89
N TRP A 81 -8.09 -3.15 14.76
CA TRP A 81 -8.17 -2.11 13.74
C TRP A 81 -9.60 -2.02 13.20
N LYS A 82 -10.13 -0.79 13.13
CA LYS A 82 -11.25 -0.44 12.25
C LYS A 82 -10.68 0.27 11.03
N TYR A 83 -11.14 -0.07 9.83
CA TYR A 83 -10.59 0.53 8.62
C TYR A 83 -11.62 0.65 7.50
N LYS A 84 -11.34 1.54 6.56
CA LYS A 84 -12.16 1.81 5.38
C LYS A 84 -11.26 2.04 4.17
N VAL A 85 -11.73 1.58 3.00
CA VAL A 85 -11.03 1.83 1.73
C VAL A 85 -11.07 3.32 1.41
N LEU A 86 -9.87 3.90 1.23
CA LEU A 86 -9.65 5.28 0.81
C LEU A 86 -9.70 5.40 -0.72
N GLU A 87 -9.10 4.43 -1.40
CA GLU A 87 -9.06 4.35 -2.86
C GLU A 87 -9.05 2.89 -3.28
N ASP A 88 -9.94 2.52 -4.20
CA ASP A 88 -9.95 1.17 -4.78
C ASP A 88 -9.43 1.17 -6.21
N GLY A 89 -8.94 0.00 -6.63
CA GLY A 89 -8.43 -0.25 -7.96
C GLY A 89 -8.23 -1.74 -8.19
N ASP A 90 -7.88 -2.13 -9.42
CA ASP A 90 -7.53 -3.53 -9.69
C ASP A 90 -6.14 -3.90 -9.13
N GLY A 91 -5.30 -2.90 -8.84
CA GLY A 91 -3.96 -3.06 -8.27
C GLY A 91 -3.01 -3.85 -9.16
N PHE A 92 -3.26 -3.86 -10.48
CA PHE A 92 -2.49 -4.64 -11.43
C PHE A 92 -1.00 -4.23 -11.42
N CYS A 93 -0.12 -5.17 -11.05
CA CYS A 93 1.31 -4.91 -10.90
C CYS A 93 2.19 -6.05 -11.45
N LEU A 94 1.70 -6.77 -12.47
CA LEU A 94 2.46 -7.83 -13.16
C LEU A 94 3.52 -7.29 -14.13
N THR A 95 3.73 -5.99 -14.15
CA THR A 95 4.75 -5.30 -14.95
C THR A 95 5.27 -4.10 -14.15
N ASN A 96 6.55 -3.80 -14.29
CA ASN A 96 7.16 -2.56 -13.79
C ASN A 96 7.07 -1.42 -14.81
N ASN A 97 6.60 -1.67 -16.03
CA ASN A 97 6.42 -0.64 -17.03
C ASN A 97 5.33 0.35 -16.58
N SER A 98 5.74 1.56 -16.20
CA SER A 98 4.85 2.66 -15.88
C SER A 98 4.62 3.62 -17.05
N LYS A 99 5.45 3.55 -18.11
CA LYS A 99 5.38 4.44 -19.28
C LYS A 99 4.09 4.22 -20.08
N GLU A 100 3.69 2.96 -20.22
CA GLU A 100 2.52 2.57 -21.03
C GLU A 100 1.22 2.43 -20.22
N ARG A 101 1.19 2.88 -18.95
CA ARG A 101 0.01 2.78 -18.06
C ARG A 101 -0.46 1.35 -17.78
N SER A 102 0.39 0.36 -18.03
CA SER A 102 0.05 -1.04 -17.82
C SER A 102 0.07 -1.40 -16.34
N ASN A 103 1.01 -0.87 -15.55
CA ASN A 103 0.96 -0.94 -14.08
C ASN A 103 -0.10 0.03 -13.52
N ARG A 104 -1.00 -0.49 -12.68
CA ARG A 104 -2.14 0.22 -12.07
C ARG A 104 -2.17 0.06 -10.55
N GLU A 105 -1.00 -0.04 -9.93
CA GLU A 105 -0.89 -0.10 -8.48
C GLU A 105 -1.24 1.22 -7.78
N LEU A 106 -1.77 1.10 -6.57
CA LEU A 106 -1.87 2.15 -5.57
C LEU A 106 -0.89 1.80 -4.45
N SER A 107 0.12 2.62 -4.22
CA SER A 107 1.25 2.19 -3.37
C SER A 107 2.03 3.36 -2.76
N TYR A 108 2.96 3.02 -1.87
CA TYR A 108 3.88 3.93 -1.17
C TYR A 108 3.15 5.12 -0.55
N PRO A 109 2.18 4.87 0.35
CA PRO A 109 1.51 5.96 1.03
C PRO A 109 2.48 6.68 1.98
N SER A 110 2.30 7.99 2.10
CA SER A 110 2.77 8.81 3.21
C SER A 110 1.55 9.44 3.91
N ILE A 111 1.69 9.66 5.21
CA ILE A 111 0.67 10.29 6.04
C ILE A 111 1.31 11.43 6.84
N PHE A 112 0.59 12.54 6.95
CA PHE A 112 0.94 13.66 7.82
C PHE A 112 -0.29 14.08 8.63
N LEU A 113 -0.11 14.23 9.94
CA LEU A 113 -1.14 14.68 10.86
C LEU A 113 -1.17 16.21 10.92
N ASP A 114 -2.33 16.81 10.71
CA ASP A 114 -2.46 18.28 10.72
C ASP A 114 -2.81 18.78 12.13
N SER A 115 -1.80 19.19 12.88
CA SER A 115 -1.96 19.75 14.22
C SER A 115 -2.72 21.07 14.29
N SER A 116 -2.89 21.77 13.16
CA SER A 116 -3.70 23.00 13.15
C SER A 116 -5.21 22.71 13.27
N THR A 117 -5.63 21.46 13.08
CA THR A 117 -7.03 21.02 13.10
C THR A 117 -7.46 20.35 14.40
N GLY A 118 -6.70 20.55 15.48
CA GLY A 118 -6.85 19.78 16.71
C GLY A 118 -6.50 18.31 16.52
N ASP A 119 -5.56 18.03 15.60
CA ASP A 119 -5.00 16.72 15.30
C ASP A 119 -6.04 15.66 14.90
N LYS A 120 -7.09 16.07 14.19
CA LYS A 120 -8.11 15.17 13.64
C LYS A 120 -7.99 14.97 12.13
N ALA A 121 -7.43 15.96 11.44
CA ALA A 121 -7.24 15.89 10.01
C ALA A 121 -5.89 15.25 9.65
N ILE A 122 -5.88 14.53 8.53
CA ILE A 122 -4.67 13.95 7.97
C ILE A 122 -4.56 14.26 6.48
N HIS A 123 -3.32 14.37 6.04
CA HIS A 123 -2.91 14.45 4.66
C HIS A 123 -2.34 13.10 4.25
N VAL A 124 -2.83 12.54 3.16
CA VAL A 124 -2.33 11.29 2.59
C VAL A 124 -1.86 11.56 1.18
N ALA A 125 -0.63 11.17 0.86
CA ALA A 125 -0.12 11.16 -0.50
C ALA A 125 0.34 9.75 -0.87
N TYR A 126 0.13 9.34 -2.12
CA TYR A 126 0.50 7.99 -2.57
C TYR A 126 0.80 7.96 -4.06
N THR A 127 1.58 6.96 -4.46
CA THR A 127 1.80 6.64 -5.87
C THR A 127 0.50 6.16 -6.47
N TYR A 128 0.03 6.88 -7.49
CA TYR A 128 -1.16 6.58 -8.27
C TYR A 128 -0.75 6.05 -9.63
N LEU A 129 -1.01 4.76 -9.86
CA LEU A 129 -0.79 4.04 -11.14
C LEU A 129 0.68 4.08 -11.61
N ARG A 130 1.65 4.23 -10.70
CA ARG A 130 3.08 4.50 -10.98
C ARG A 130 3.36 5.67 -11.94
N GLN A 131 2.40 6.58 -12.12
CA GLN A 131 2.57 7.73 -13.00
C GLN A 131 2.61 9.04 -12.23
N ASN A 132 1.77 9.13 -11.21
CA ASN A 132 1.49 10.37 -10.50
C ASN A 132 1.58 10.16 -9.00
N ILE A 133 1.59 11.27 -8.27
CA ILE A 133 1.26 11.29 -6.85
C ILE A 133 -0.16 11.82 -6.72
N LYS A 134 -1.04 11.06 -6.07
CA LYS A 134 -2.37 11.52 -5.67
C LYS A 134 -2.32 11.97 -4.21
N TYR A 135 -3.05 13.04 -3.91
CA TYR A 135 -3.16 13.63 -2.58
C TYR A 135 -4.61 13.63 -2.14
N VAL A 136 -4.85 13.28 -0.88
CA VAL A 136 -6.16 13.29 -0.23
C VAL A 136 -6.04 13.96 1.13
N HIS A 137 -6.96 14.88 1.42
CA HIS A 137 -7.11 15.50 2.73
C HIS A 137 -8.37 14.95 3.40
N ILE A 138 -8.20 14.29 4.54
CA ILE A 138 -9.29 13.78 5.36
C ILE A 138 -9.40 14.69 6.58
N LYS A 139 -10.53 15.38 6.72
CA LYS A 139 -10.72 16.42 7.76
C LYS A 139 -10.87 15.84 9.17
N ASP A 140 -11.39 14.63 9.27
CA ASP A 140 -11.58 13.92 10.54
C ASP A 140 -11.44 12.41 10.27
N VAL A 141 -10.39 11.80 10.81
CA VAL A 141 -10.10 10.38 10.63
C VAL A 141 -11.19 9.50 11.25
N GLU A 142 -11.64 9.81 12.45
CA GLU A 142 -12.65 9.00 13.13
C GLU A 142 -13.98 9.04 12.36
N GLN A 143 -14.37 10.23 11.88
CA GLN A 143 -15.58 10.37 11.08
C GLN A 143 -15.47 9.61 9.75
N PHE A 144 -14.32 9.68 9.07
CA PHE A 144 -14.10 8.95 7.82
C PHE A 144 -14.28 7.43 8.01
N ILE A 145 -13.72 6.87 9.08
CA ILE A 145 -13.76 5.44 9.36
C ILE A 145 -15.17 4.94 9.73
N ASN A 146 -15.99 5.79 10.38
CA ASN A 146 -17.30 5.39 10.90
C ASN A 146 -18.50 5.73 9.97
N THR A 147 -18.24 6.26 8.77
CA THR A 147 -19.26 6.52 7.74
C THR A 147 -19.29 5.43 6.68
#